data_AF-U1X9M6-F1
#
_entry.id   AF-U1X9M6-F1
#
_cell.length_a   1.000
_cell.length_b   1.000
_cell.length_c   1.000
_cell.angle_alpha   90.00
_cell.angle_beta   90.00
_cell.angle_gamma   90.00
#
_symmetry.space_group_name_H-M   'P 1'
#
loop_
_entity.id
_entity.type
_entity.pdbx_description
1 polymer ?
#
loop_
_entity_poly.entity_id
_entity_poly.type
_entity_poly.pdbx_seq_one_letter_code
_entity_poly.pdbx_strand_id
1 'polypeptide(L)'
;MPWSKVKKGTKRLAKALQKQNVEAEELFNILIDTEQANEKDLPDTGVGKEMERILSPLFIESPQYGTRSMTVLSIDNDNNVMFT
;
A
#
# COMPACT_ATOMS: atom_id res chain seq x y z
N MET A 1 0.13 -13.95 -10.81
CA MET A 1 -0.29 -13.90 -9.39
C MET A 1 -0.13 -12.47 -8.88
N PRO A 2 -1.02 -11.93 -8.03
CA PRO A 2 -0.92 -10.53 -7.60
C PRO A 2 0.26 -10.33 -6.65
N TRP A 3 0.89 -9.15 -6.74
CA TRP A 3 2.00 -8.71 -5.90
C TRP A 3 1.71 -8.86 -4.40
N SER A 4 2.72 -9.27 -3.61
CA SER A 4 2.59 -9.43 -2.15
C SER A 4 2.08 -8.17 -1.45
N LYS A 5 2.56 -6.97 -1.84
CA LYS A 5 2.04 -5.68 -1.35
C LYS A 5 0.54 -5.48 -1.55
N VAL A 6 -0.02 -5.94 -2.67
CA VAL A 6 -1.46 -5.79 -2.96
C VAL A 6 -2.26 -6.68 -2.02
N LYS A 7 -1.85 -7.94 -1.84
CA LYS A 7 -2.50 -8.86 -0.88
C LYS A 7 -2.42 -8.33 0.55
N LYS A 8 -1.25 -7.82 0.94
CA LYS A 8 -0.99 -7.27 2.28
C LYS A 8 -1.81 -6.00 2.54
N GLY A 9 -1.78 -5.04 1.61
CA GLY A 9 -2.50 -3.78 1.71
C GLY A 9 -4.02 -3.98 1.77
N THR A 10 -4.58 -4.79 0.88
CA THR A 10 -6.02 -5.09 0.88
C THR A 10 -6.47 -5.81 2.16
N LYS A 11 -5.68 -6.76 2.66
CA LYS A 11 -5.96 -7.42 3.96
C LYS A 11 -5.97 -6.44 5.12
N ARG A 12 -4.99 -5.52 5.18
CA ARG A 12 -4.91 -4.51 6.24
C ARG A 12 -6.04 -3.49 6.13
N LEU A 13 -6.37 -3.05 4.92
CA LEU A 13 -7.50 -2.16 4.65
C LEU A 13 -8.81 -2.80 5.10
N ALA A 14 -9.08 -4.05 4.69
CA ALA A 14 -10.28 -4.77 5.10
C ALA A 14 -10.39 -4.93 6.63
N LYS A 15 -9.26 -4.99 7.34
CA LYS A 15 -9.25 -4.99 8.81
C LYS A 15 -9.56 -3.61 9.38
N ALA A 16 -8.99 -2.54 8.83
CA ALA A 16 -9.26 -1.17 9.27
C ALA A 16 -10.74 -0.81 9.11
N LEU A 17 -11.36 -1.21 8.00
CA LEU A 17 -12.77 -0.98 7.69
C LEU A 17 -13.76 -1.75 8.58
N GLN A 18 -13.31 -2.64 9.47
CA GLN A 18 -14.18 -3.28 10.46
C GLN A 18 -14.53 -2.34 11.63
N LYS A 19 -13.84 -1.22 11.76
CA LYS A 19 -14.14 -0.17 12.75
C LYS A 19 -15.30 0.70 12.25
N GLN A 20 -16.12 1.19 13.18
CA GLN A 20 -17.20 2.13 12.83
C GLN A 20 -16.67 3.46 12.30
N ASN A 21 -15.57 3.95 12.88
CA ASN A 21 -14.89 5.18 12.46
C ASN A 21 -13.46 4.84 12.04
N VAL A 22 -13.11 5.20 10.80
CA VAL A 22 -11.78 4.99 10.23
C VAL A 22 -11.14 6.35 10.03
N GLU A 23 -10.05 6.59 10.74
CA GLU A 23 -9.28 7.84 10.63
C GLU A 23 -8.25 7.74 9.50
N ALA A 24 -7.96 8.87 8.83
CA ALA A 24 -7.00 8.91 7.73
C ALA A 24 -5.60 8.44 8.16
N GLU A 25 -5.17 8.76 9.39
CA GLU A 25 -3.89 8.35 9.94
C GLU A 25 -3.74 6.81 9.98
N GLU A 26 -4.82 6.08 10.31
CA GLU A 26 -4.80 4.62 10.28
C GLU A 26 -4.59 4.07 8.87
N LEU A 27 -5.17 4.73 7.86
CA LEU A 27 -5.00 4.35 6.46
C LEU A 27 -3.59 4.67 5.97
N PHE A 28 -3.03 5.81 6.35
CA PHE A 28 -1.64 6.15 6.05
C PHE A 28 -0.65 5.17 6.69
N ASN A 29 -0.91 4.72 7.92
CA ASN A 29 -0.11 3.70 8.59
C ASN A 29 -0.06 2.37 7.82
N ILE A 30 -1.06 2.06 7.00
CA ILE A 30 -1.01 0.91 6.09
C ILE A 30 -0.06 1.21 4.92
N LEU A 31 -0.14 2.41 4.36
CA LEU A 31 0.54 2.81 3.12
C LEU A 31 2.05 3.06 3.30
N ILE A 32 2.50 3.49 4.48
CA ILE A 32 3.93 3.73 4.81
C ILE A 32 4.76 2.46 5.03
N ASP A 33 4.20 1.29 4.72
CA ASP A 33 4.89 0.02 4.92
C ASP A 33 6.01 -0.20 3.88
N THR A 34 7.24 -0.21 4.37
CA THR A 34 8.49 -0.38 3.58
C THR A 34 8.99 -1.84 3.55
N GLU A 35 8.21 -2.80 4.05
CA GLU A 35 8.64 -4.20 4.13
C GLU A 35 8.73 -4.82 2.73
N GLN A 36 9.92 -5.32 2.39
CA GLN A 36 10.14 -6.05 1.16
C GLN A 36 9.58 -7.48 1.25
N ALA A 37 9.04 -7.98 0.15
CA ALA A 37 8.62 -9.38 0.08
C ALA A 37 9.85 -10.31 0.05
N ASN A 38 9.70 -11.53 0.56
CA ASN A 38 10.72 -12.56 0.41
C ASN A 38 10.92 -12.88 -1.07
N GLU A 39 12.12 -13.33 -1.44
CA GLU A 39 12.45 -13.66 -2.84
C GLU A 39 11.49 -14.68 -3.46
N LYS A 40 11.06 -15.68 -2.68
CA LYS A 40 10.09 -16.71 -3.10
C LYS A 40 8.68 -16.17 -3.38
N ASP A 41 8.37 -15.00 -2.83
CA ASP A 41 7.06 -14.35 -2.94
C ASP A 41 7.07 -13.24 -4.01
N LEU A 42 8.24 -12.98 -4.63
CA LEU A 42 8.36 -12.05 -5.75
C LEU A 42 7.68 -12.65 -6.98
N PRO A 43 6.89 -11.85 -7.71
CA PRO A 43 6.35 -12.29 -8.99
C PRO A 43 7.48 -12.34 -10.04
N ASP A 44 7.28 -13.10 -11.11
CA ASP A 44 8.12 -13.02 -12.32
C ASP A 44 7.36 -12.22 -13.37
N THR A 45 7.66 -10.92 -13.44
CA THR A 45 6.99 -9.94 -14.30
C THR A 45 7.83 -9.50 -15.49
N GLY A 46 9.09 -9.94 -15.55
CA GLY A 46 10.03 -9.61 -16.62
C GLY A 46 10.81 -8.30 -16.43
N VAL A 47 10.64 -7.59 -15.30
CA VAL A 47 11.44 -6.37 -14.99
C VAL A 47 12.76 -6.67 -14.26
N GLY A 48 13.01 -7.96 -13.96
CA GLY A 48 14.19 -8.44 -13.27
C GLY A 48 14.04 -8.46 -11.75
N LYS A 49 14.70 -9.44 -11.12
CA LYS A 49 14.56 -9.73 -9.68
C LYS A 49 14.88 -8.55 -8.76
N GLU A 50 15.91 -7.77 -9.09
CA GLU A 50 16.30 -6.62 -8.27
C GLU A 50 15.18 -5.56 -8.26
N MET A 51 14.62 -5.26 -9.43
CA MET A 51 13.53 -4.30 -9.55
C MET A 51 12.25 -4.86 -8.91
N GLU A 52 11.97 -6.16 -9.04
CA GLU A 52 10.85 -6.80 -8.34
C GLU A 52 10.97 -6.68 -6.82
N ARG A 53 12.18 -6.80 -6.27
CA ARG A 53 12.44 -6.57 -4.85
C ARG A 53 12.19 -5.11 -4.46
N ILE A 54 12.69 -4.15 -5.23
CA ILE A 54 12.48 -2.71 -5.00
C ILE A 54 10.99 -2.37 -5.03
N LEU A 55 10.25 -2.92 -5.97
CA LEU A 55 8.83 -2.67 -6.15
C LEU A 55 7.94 -3.44 -5.16
N SER A 56 8.49 -4.32 -4.33
CA SER A 56 7.71 -5.20 -3.46
C SER A 56 7.02 -4.56 -2.25
N PRO A 57 7.49 -3.43 -1.65
CA PRO A 57 6.80 -2.74 -0.56
C PRO A 57 5.60 -1.89 -1.00
N LEU A 58 4.76 -1.48 -0.03
CA LEU A 58 3.68 -0.51 -0.28
C LEU A 58 4.27 0.91 -0.46
N PHE A 59 5.17 1.30 0.43
CA PHE A 59 5.96 2.51 0.33
C PHE A 59 7.36 2.19 -0.20
N ILE A 60 7.62 2.57 -1.45
CA ILE A 60 8.87 2.24 -2.12
C ILE A 60 9.90 3.31 -1.79
N GLU A 61 10.99 2.91 -1.16
CA GLU A 61 12.14 3.75 -0.88
C GLU A 61 13.37 3.20 -1.61
N SER A 62 13.78 3.87 -2.69
CA SER A 62 15.04 3.59 -3.36
C SER A 62 15.63 4.85 -3.98
N PRO A 63 16.95 4.88 -4.27
CA PRO A 63 17.59 6.08 -4.78
C PRO A 63 17.10 6.51 -6.18
N GLN A 64 16.68 5.56 -7.02
CA GLN A 64 16.29 5.81 -8.42
C GLN A 64 14.78 5.78 -8.66
N TYR A 65 13.99 5.18 -7.76
CA TYR A 65 12.55 5.04 -7.90
C TYR A 65 11.85 4.92 -6.54
N GLY A 66 10.76 5.65 -6.31
CA GLY A 66 10.09 5.62 -5.01
C GLY A 66 8.67 6.16 -5.02
N THR A 67 7.94 5.83 -3.96
CA THR A 67 6.61 6.38 -3.68
C THR A 67 6.78 7.86 -3.32
N ARG A 68 6.19 8.75 -4.12
CA ARG A 68 6.31 10.21 -3.94
C ARG A 68 5.17 10.81 -3.13
N SER A 69 3.99 10.21 -3.24
CA SER A 69 2.79 10.69 -2.59
C SER A 69 1.89 9.51 -2.28
N MET A 70 1.06 9.72 -1.26
CA MET A 70 -0.03 8.86 -0.87
C MET A 70 -1.16 9.80 -0.43
N THR A 71 -2.40 9.36 -0.63
CA THR A 71 -3.58 10.19 -0.46
C THR A 71 -4.70 9.35 0.12
N VAL A 72 -5.45 9.92 1.05
CA VAL A 72 -6.69 9.37 1.56
C VAL A 72 -7.85 10.26 1.12
N LEU A 73 -8.82 9.64 0.46
CA LEU A 73 -10.09 10.27 0.09
C LEU A 73 -11.21 9.55 0.84
N SER A 74 -11.93 10.26 1.68
CA SER A 74 -13.13 9.74 2.35
C SER A 74 -14.37 10.54 1.94
N ILE A 75 -15.47 9.82 1.77
CA ILE A 75 -16.79 10.38 1.43
C ILE A 75 -17.77 9.78 2.43
N ASP A 76 -18.49 10.63 3.17
CA ASP A 76 -19.54 10.17 4.07
C ASP A 76 -20.91 10.07 3.37
N ASN A 77 -21.93 9.62 4.11
CA ASN A 77 -23.28 9.46 3.56
C ASN A 77 -23.99 10.78 3.24
N ASP A 78 -23.47 11.91 3.75
CA ASP A 78 -23.97 13.25 3.48
C ASP A 78 -23.22 13.90 2.30
N ASN A 79 -22.32 13.16 1.63
CA ASN A 79 -21.45 13.58 0.53
C ASN A 79 -20.38 14.60 0.94
N ASN A 80 -20.02 14.67 2.22
CA ASN A 80 -18.85 15.46 2.61
C ASN A 80 -17.59 14.73 2.16
N VAL A 81 -16.73 15.47 1.46
CA VAL A 81 -15.46 14.95 0.94
C VAL A 81 -14.31 15.48 1.78
N MET A 82 -13.49 14.57 2.29
CA MET A 82 -12.24 14.92 2.97
C MET A 82 -11.07 14.33 2.17
N PHE A 83 -10.09 15.18 1.89
CA PHE A 83 -8.87 14.87 1.18
C PHE A 83 -7.68 15.15 2.10
N THR A 84 -6.81 14.17 2.27
CA THR A 84 -5.59 14.28 3.07
C THR A 84 -4.45 13.57 2.37
#